data_AF-A0A943ECT9-F1
#
_entry.id   AF-A0A943ECT9-F1
#
_cell.length_a   1.000
_cell.length_b   1.000
_cell.length_c   1.000
_cell.angle_alpha   90.00
_cell.angle_beta   90.00
_cell.angle_gamma   90.00
#
_symmetry.space_group_name_H-M   'P 1'
#
loop_
_entity.id
_entity.type
_entity.pdbx_description
1 polymer ?
#
loop_
_entity_poly.entity_id
_entity_poly.type
_entity_poly.pdbx_seq_one_letter_code
_entity_poly.pdbx_strand_id
1 'polypeptide(L)'
;MIWSLFGKKGVIGWAGTTNDSIQIKFSKECPDFNRPFALLFKNDFVQKAEPGDIKELKAFFRTKKATTHDPVHHPSHYSWRGGMEAADIAAELCKGAEGDEAAWIFNLAKYVYRYLKKNGVQDIDKAIECLQRLKKVAQKKASHGNALE
;
A
#
# COMPACT_ATOMS: atom_id res chain seq x y z
N MET A 1 -5.69 -13.77 18.96
CA MET A 1 -6.28 -15.12 19.16
C MET A 1 -5.22 -16.01 19.81
N ILE A 2 -5.61 -16.94 20.70
CA ILE A 2 -4.68 -17.85 21.40
C ILE A 2 -4.81 -19.25 20.80
N TRP A 3 -3.68 -19.89 20.50
CA TRP A 3 -3.58 -21.20 19.88
C TRP A 3 -2.64 -22.10 20.69
N SER A 4 -2.96 -23.39 20.77
CA SER A 4 -2.09 -24.40 21.38
C SER A 4 -1.03 -24.86 20.39
N LEU A 5 0.22 -25.00 20.87
CA LEU A 5 1.32 -25.59 20.09
C LEU A 5 1.48 -27.06 20.47
N PHE A 6 1.49 -27.95 19.47
CA PHE A 6 1.58 -29.40 19.66
C PHE A 6 2.93 -29.94 19.20
N GLY A 7 3.54 -30.79 20.03
CA GLY A 7 4.71 -31.59 19.70
C GLY A 7 4.41 -33.09 19.76
N LYS A 8 5.40 -33.92 19.45
CA LYS A 8 5.29 -35.41 19.46
C LYS A 8 4.79 -35.99 20.79
N LYS A 9 4.89 -35.24 21.91
CA LYS A 9 4.46 -35.64 23.26
C LYS A 9 3.33 -34.77 23.84
N GLY A 10 2.51 -34.14 22.99
CA GLY A 10 1.36 -33.33 23.42
C GLY A 10 1.59 -31.81 23.32
N VAL A 11 0.80 -31.02 24.06
CA VAL A 11 0.88 -29.54 24.04
C VAL A 11 2.18 -29.08 24.70
N ILE A 12 3.03 -28.40 23.94
CA ILE A 12 4.35 -27.92 24.38
C ILE A 12 4.37 -26.43 24.72
N GLY A 13 3.29 -25.71 24.38
CA GLY A 13 3.19 -24.29 24.66
C GLY A 13 1.94 -23.65 24.07
N TRP A 14 1.90 -22.34 24.18
CA TRP A 14 0.82 -21.49 23.72
C TRP A 14 1.40 -20.38 22.86
N ALA A 15 0.74 -20.09 21.74
CA ALA A 15 1.04 -18.95 20.90
C ALA A 15 -0.18 -18.01 20.90
N GLY A 16 0.04 -16.77 21.30
CA GLY A 16 -0.95 -15.70 21.21
C GLY A 16 -0.54 -14.69 20.16
N THR A 17 -1.47 -14.33 19.28
CA THR A 17 -1.29 -13.19 18.38
C THR A 17 -2.05 -11.98 18.93
N THR A 18 -1.35 -10.84 19.04
CA THR A 18 -1.95 -9.51 19.12
C THR A 18 -1.81 -8.83 17.76
N ASN A 19 -2.39 -7.63 17.60
CA ASN A 19 -2.28 -6.88 16.35
C ASN A 19 -0.82 -6.57 15.97
N ASP A 20 0.08 -6.48 16.96
CA ASP A 20 1.45 -5.98 16.78
C ASP A 20 2.54 -6.96 17.22
N SER A 21 2.19 -8.14 17.74
CA SER A 21 3.19 -9.10 18.20
C SER A 21 2.66 -10.53 18.22
N ILE A 22 3.58 -11.49 18.14
CA ILE A 22 3.31 -12.90 18.41
C ILE A 22 4.04 -13.26 19.70
N GLN A 23 3.29 -13.66 20.72
CA GLN A 23 3.84 -14.15 21.97
C GLN A 23 3.80 -15.67 21.99
N ILE A 24 4.95 -16.30 22.16
CA ILE A 24 5.06 -17.76 22.30
C ILE A 24 5.54 -18.06 23.71
N LYS A 25 4.77 -18.85 24.45
CA LYS A 25 5.11 -19.30 25.80
C LYS A 25 5.13 -20.82 25.85
N PHE A 26 6.30 -21.39 26.09
CA PHE A 26 6.45 -22.83 26.27
C PHE A 26 6.08 -23.23 27.71
N SER A 27 5.40 -24.36 27.86
CA SER A 27 4.94 -24.86 29.16
C SER A 27 6.01 -25.70 29.89
N LYS A 28 7.06 -26.11 29.16
CA LYS A 28 8.22 -26.86 29.65
C LYS A 28 9.47 -26.40 28.90
N GLU A 29 10.65 -26.62 29.47
CA GLU A 29 11.90 -26.47 28.72
C GLU A 29 11.90 -27.44 27.53
N CYS A 30 11.98 -26.90 26.32
CA CYS A 30 12.14 -27.70 25.11
C CYS A 30 13.62 -27.69 24.71
N PRO A 31 14.37 -28.78 24.96
CA PRO A 31 15.81 -28.84 24.64
C PRO A 31 16.09 -28.72 23.14
N ASP A 32 15.10 -28.97 22.28
CA ASP A 32 15.20 -28.77 20.83
C ASP A 32 15.41 -27.30 20.43
N PHE A 33 15.06 -26.35 21.32
CA PHE A 33 15.29 -24.91 21.14
C PHE A 33 16.66 -24.45 21.66
N ASN A 34 17.49 -25.35 22.19
CA ASN A 34 18.93 -25.09 22.45
C ASN A 34 19.79 -25.25 21.19
N ARG A 35 19.15 -25.42 20.03
CA ARG A 35 19.75 -25.46 18.70
C ARG A 35 19.02 -24.45 17.81
N PRO A 36 19.63 -24.00 16.70
CA PRO A 36 18.95 -23.13 15.75
C PRO A 36 17.66 -23.79 15.26
N PHE A 37 16.55 -23.04 15.29
CA PHE A 37 15.24 -23.50 14.85
C PHE A 37 14.61 -22.47 13.90
N ALA A 38 13.59 -22.88 13.15
CA ALA A 38 12.90 -22.03 12.20
C ALA A 38 11.44 -21.83 12.63
N LEU A 39 10.99 -20.57 12.65
CA LEU A 39 9.57 -20.24 12.78
C LEU A 39 8.97 -20.09 11.38
N LEU A 40 7.94 -20.88 11.09
CA LEU A 40 7.20 -20.83 9.82
C LEU A 40 5.85 -20.17 10.06
N PHE A 41 5.62 -19.02 9.41
CA PHE A 41 4.33 -18.33 9.45
C PHE A 41 3.51 -18.61 8.18
N LYS A 42 2.18 -18.46 8.27
CA LYS A 42 1.20 -18.80 7.20
C LYS A 42 1.43 -18.09 5.86
N ASN A 43 2.31 -17.09 5.80
CA ASN A 43 2.69 -16.36 4.59
C ASN A 43 4.16 -16.65 4.18
N ASP A 44 4.63 -17.88 4.40
CA ASP A 44 5.95 -18.40 3.98
C ASP A 44 7.18 -17.66 4.54
N PHE A 45 7.00 -16.83 5.56
CA PHE A 45 8.12 -16.21 6.24
C PHE A 45 8.79 -17.23 7.16
N VAL A 46 10.02 -17.61 6.80
CA VAL A 46 10.90 -18.47 7.60
C VAL A 46 11.92 -17.59 8.28
N GLN A 47 11.84 -17.46 9.60
CA GLN A 47 12.91 -16.83 10.37
C GLN A 47 13.69 -17.91 11.12
N LYS A 48 14.99 -18.00 10.82
CA LYS A 48 15.95 -18.75 11.63
C LYS A 48 16.15 -17.99 12.94
N ALA A 49 16.00 -18.67 14.06
CA ALA A 49 16.21 -18.14 15.39
C ALA A 49 17.24 -18.99 16.13
N GLU A 50 18.18 -18.32 16.78
CA GLU A 50 19.14 -18.91 17.70
C GLU A 50 18.54 -18.95 19.13
N PRO A 51 19.02 -19.85 20.01
CA PRO A 51 18.48 -19.98 21.38
C PRO A 51 18.46 -18.68 22.20
N GLY A 52 19.40 -17.77 21.93
CA GLY A 52 19.50 -16.45 22.58
C GLY A 52 18.43 -15.45 22.10
N ASP A 53 17.95 -15.62 20.87
CA ASP A 53 17.00 -14.69 20.25
C ASP A 53 15.64 -14.72 20.94
N ILE A 54 15.29 -15.79 21.66
CA ILE A 54 14.02 -15.92 22.39
C ILE A 54 13.84 -14.81 23.45
N LYS A 55 14.95 -14.31 24.04
CA LYS A 55 14.91 -13.20 25.00
C LYS A 55 14.77 -11.83 24.29
N GLU A 56 15.32 -11.68 23.09
CA GLU A 56 15.28 -10.44 22.28
C GLU A 56 14.11 -10.38 21.28
N LEU A 57 13.42 -11.51 21.03
CA LEU A 57 12.25 -11.65 20.14
C LEU A 57 11.07 -10.77 20.55
N LYS A 58 11.06 -10.25 21.78
CA LYS A 58 10.12 -9.22 22.24
C LYS A 58 10.31 -7.88 21.52
N ALA A 59 11.49 -7.61 20.95
CA ALA A 59 11.83 -6.31 20.35
C ALA A 59 11.76 -6.29 18.82
N PHE A 60 11.82 -7.44 18.13
CA PHE A 60 12.04 -7.46 16.68
C PHE A 60 10.77 -7.55 15.81
N PHE A 61 9.57 -7.68 16.39
CA PHE A 61 8.33 -7.50 15.64
C PHE A 61 7.97 -6.03 15.54
N ARG A 62 8.73 -5.27 14.73
CA ARG A 62 8.16 -4.07 14.12
C ARG A 62 7.21 -4.56 13.04
N THR A 63 6.00 -4.96 13.43
CA THR A 63 4.88 -4.91 12.49
C THR A 63 4.94 -3.50 11.90
N LYS A 64 4.94 -3.38 10.57
CA LYS A 64 4.64 -2.08 9.96
C LYS A 64 3.35 -1.64 10.65
N LYS A 65 3.44 -0.58 11.47
CA LYS A 65 2.32 0.04 12.17
C LYS A 65 1.14 -0.04 11.22
N ALA A 66 0.09 -0.76 11.60
CA ALA A 66 -1.12 -0.82 10.80
C ALA A 66 -1.49 0.64 10.55
N THR A 67 -1.24 1.12 9.32
CA THR A 67 -1.68 2.43 8.91
C THR A 67 -3.19 2.31 8.99
N THR A 68 -3.76 2.87 10.05
CA THR A 68 -5.17 3.23 10.12
C THR A 68 -5.51 3.73 8.73
N HIS A 69 -6.35 2.98 8.01
CA HIS A 69 -6.69 3.30 6.64
C HIS A 69 -7.33 4.67 6.69
N ASP A 70 -6.54 5.70 6.39
CA ASP A 70 -6.99 7.06 6.28
C ASP A 70 -7.46 7.19 4.83
N PRO A 71 -8.78 7.19 4.58
CA PRO A 71 -9.29 7.28 3.22
C PRO A 71 -9.02 8.67 2.62
N VAL A 72 -8.65 9.65 3.45
CA VAL A 72 -8.42 11.04 3.06
C VAL A 72 -6.93 11.29 2.80
N HIS A 73 -6.06 10.87 3.71
CA HIS A 73 -4.61 11.10 3.60
C HIS A 73 -3.86 9.84 3.14
N HIS A 74 -3.06 9.97 2.09
CA HIS A 74 -2.23 8.90 1.51
C HIS A 74 -2.96 7.60 1.12
N PRO A 75 -4.17 7.65 0.51
CA PRO A 75 -4.85 6.44 0.07
C PRO A 75 -4.00 5.64 -0.92
N SER A 76 -3.93 4.33 -0.74
CA SER A 76 -3.03 3.41 -1.47
C SER A 76 -3.16 3.46 -3.00
N HIS A 77 -4.29 3.91 -3.53
CA HIS A 77 -4.53 4.06 -4.96
C HIS A 77 -4.07 5.41 -5.53
N TYR A 78 -3.58 6.33 -4.70
CA TYR A 78 -3.00 7.62 -5.09
C TYR A 78 -1.55 7.83 -4.63
N SER A 79 -0.92 6.88 -3.92
CA SER A 79 0.43 7.04 -3.33
C SER A 79 1.43 5.91 -3.67
N TRP A 80 1.17 5.13 -4.73
CA TRP A 80 1.89 3.88 -4.99
C TRP A 80 3.04 3.96 -6.01
N ARG A 81 3.15 5.05 -6.79
CA ARG A 81 4.20 5.23 -7.80
C ARG A 81 5.41 5.97 -7.21
N GLY A 82 6.30 5.23 -6.55
CA GLY A 82 7.62 5.74 -6.15
C GLY A 82 7.59 6.87 -5.12
N GLY A 83 6.55 6.94 -4.29
CA GLY A 83 6.42 7.96 -3.24
C GLY A 83 5.83 9.29 -3.70
N MET A 84 5.45 9.43 -4.97
CA MET A 84 4.71 10.60 -5.47
C MET A 84 3.21 10.39 -5.37
N GLU A 85 2.50 11.41 -4.91
CA GLU A 85 1.05 11.40 -4.92
C GLU A 85 0.49 11.71 -6.31
N ALA A 86 -0.67 11.15 -6.61
CA ALA A 86 -1.39 11.45 -7.85
C ALA A 86 -1.69 12.96 -7.98
N ALA A 87 -1.91 13.64 -6.86
CA ALA A 87 -2.14 15.09 -6.82
C ALA A 87 -0.87 15.87 -7.25
N ASP A 88 0.32 15.46 -6.79
CA ASP A 88 1.59 16.10 -7.16
C ASP A 88 1.84 16.01 -8.67
N ILE A 89 1.66 14.81 -9.23
CA ILE A 89 1.82 14.57 -10.68
C ILE A 89 0.79 15.38 -11.47
N ALA A 90 -0.46 15.40 -11.02
CA ALA A 90 -1.51 16.16 -11.68
C ALA A 90 -1.25 17.68 -11.62
N ALA A 91 -0.75 18.18 -10.48
CA ALA A 91 -0.37 19.58 -10.32
C ALA A 91 0.78 19.97 -11.25
N GLU A 92 1.80 19.11 -11.38
CA GLU A 92 2.92 19.32 -12.30
C GLU A 92 2.44 19.41 -13.76
N LEU A 93 1.54 18.51 -14.17
CA LEU A 93 0.95 18.52 -15.52
C LEU A 93 0.06 19.74 -15.79
N CYS A 94 -0.54 20.34 -14.75
CA CYS A 94 -1.38 21.52 -14.89
C CYS A 94 -0.59 22.83 -15.01
N LYS A 95 0.74 22.84 -14.86
CA LYS A 95 1.53 24.09 -14.96
C LYS A 95 1.34 24.76 -16.32
N GLY A 96 0.91 26.02 -16.30
CA GLY A 96 0.65 26.82 -17.50
C GLY A 96 -0.73 26.60 -18.14
N ALA A 97 -1.54 25.69 -17.61
CA ALA A 97 -2.95 25.55 -17.96
C ALA A 97 -3.84 26.36 -17.00
N GLU A 98 -4.95 26.90 -17.50
CA GLU A 98 -5.89 27.68 -16.70
C GLU A 98 -7.33 27.20 -16.91
N GLY A 99 -8.20 27.50 -15.93
CA GLY A 99 -9.63 27.21 -16.00
C GLY A 99 -9.95 25.76 -16.37
N ASP A 100 -10.81 25.58 -17.37
CA ASP A 100 -11.26 24.26 -17.84
C ASP A 100 -10.11 23.38 -18.32
N GLU A 101 -9.05 23.96 -18.90
CA GLU A 101 -7.89 23.23 -19.39
C GLU A 101 -7.19 22.49 -18.24
N ALA A 102 -6.89 23.21 -17.16
CA ALA A 102 -6.28 22.63 -15.95
C ALA A 102 -7.20 21.59 -15.30
N ALA A 103 -8.52 21.81 -15.28
CA ALA A 103 -9.46 20.86 -14.70
C ALA A 103 -9.48 19.51 -15.45
N TRP A 104 -9.45 19.53 -16.79
CA TRP A 104 -9.42 18.30 -17.58
C TRP A 104 -8.06 17.60 -17.52
N ILE A 105 -6.95 18.34 -17.50
CA ILE A 105 -5.60 17.79 -17.30
C ILE A 105 -5.49 17.08 -15.95
N PHE A 106 -5.93 17.73 -14.87
CA PHE A 106 -5.89 17.14 -13.53
C PHE A 106 -6.68 15.83 -13.44
N ASN A 107 -7.90 15.82 -13.99
CA ASN A 107 -8.74 14.63 -14.00
C ASN A 107 -8.17 13.51 -14.87
N LEU A 108 -7.64 13.84 -16.05
CA LEU A 108 -6.94 12.90 -16.92
C LEU A 108 -5.79 12.22 -16.18
N ALA A 109 -4.89 13.01 -15.58
CA ALA A 109 -3.75 12.52 -14.82
C ALA A 109 -4.18 11.60 -13.66
N LYS A 110 -5.19 12.02 -12.89
CA LYS A 110 -5.78 11.24 -11.80
C LYS A 110 -6.27 9.86 -12.26
N TYR A 111 -6.98 9.79 -13.38
CA TYR A 111 -7.52 8.52 -13.88
C TYR A 111 -6.44 7.59 -14.43
N VAL A 112 -5.47 8.13 -15.18
CA VAL A 112 -4.30 7.39 -15.67
C VAL A 112 -3.40 6.92 -14.52
N TYR A 113 -3.33 7.67 -13.42
CA TYR A 113 -2.57 7.24 -12.25
C TYR A 113 -3.24 6.05 -11.56
N ARG A 114 -4.55 6.13 -11.32
CA ARG A 114 -5.25 5.24 -10.38
C ARG A 114 -5.77 3.93 -10.99
N TYR A 115 -5.87 3.80 -12.32
CA TYR A 115 -6.60 2.68 -12.96
C TYR A 115 -6.13 1.30 -12.49
N LEU A 116 -4.82 1.10 -12.29
CA LEU A 116 -4.24 -0.17 -11.83
C LEU A 116 -4.60 -0.55 -10.39
N LYS A 117 -5.04 0.42 -9.58
CA LYS A 117 -5.28 0.25 -8.13
C LYS A 117 -6.71 0.59 -7.70
N LYS A 118 -7.59 0.98 -8.63
CA LYS A 118 -8.97 1.36 -8.33
C LYS A 118 -10.00 0.71 -9.25
N ASN A 119 -10.28 1.28 -10.43
CA ASN A 119 -11.41 0.84 -11.27
C ASN A 119 -11.02 0.21 -12.62
N GLY A 120 -9.74 -0.02 -12.89
CA GLY A 120 -9.29 -0.65 -14.13
C GLY A 120 -9.77 0.11 -15.38
N VAL A 121 -10.40 -0.63 -16.30
CA VAL A 121 -10.89 -0.11 -17.60
C VAL A 121 -11.82 1.09 -17.44
N GLN A 122 -12.66 1.12 -16.40
CA GLN A 122 -13.57 2.25 -16.19
C GLN A 122 -12.83 3.59 -16.00
N ASP A 123 -11.63 3.57 -15.40
CA ASP A 123 -10.82 4.78 -15.29
C ASP A 123 -10.14 5.14 -16.62
N ILE A 124 -9.86 4.15 -17.48
CA ILE A 124 -9.40 4.40 -18.85
C ILE A 124 -10.49 5.12 -19.65
N ASP A 125 -11.75 4.67 -19.56
CA ASP A 125 -12.88 5.33 -20.25
C ASP A 125 -13.06 6.79 -19.78
N LYS A 126 -12.94 7.03 -18.46
CA LYS A 126 -12.98 8.38 -17.89
C LYS A 126 -11.81 9.26 -18.36
N ALA A 127 -10.62 8.67 -18.51
CA ALA A 127 -9.45 9.36 -19.05
C ALA A 127 -9.69 9.77 -20.52
N ILE A 128 -10.27 8.88 -21.32
CA ILE A 128 -10.65 9.18 -22.72
C ILE A 128 -11.65 10.35 -22.77
N GLU A 129 -12.68 10.35 -21.92
CA GLU A 129 -13.64 11.47 -21.87
C GLU A 129 -12.95 12.80 -21.52
N CYS A 130 -12.05 12.79 -20.53
CA CYS A 130 -11.29 13.99 -20.16
C CYS A 130 -10.47 14.51 -21.34
N LEU A 131 -9.81 13.61 -22.09
CA LEU A 131 -9.01 13.98 -23.25
C LEU A 131 -9.87 14.56 -24.38
N GLN A 132 -11.06 14.01 -24.62
CA GLN A 132 -12.02 14.55 -25.59
C GLN A 132 -12.48 15.96 -25.21
N ARG A 133 -12.73 16.22 -23.92
CA ARG A 133 -13.13 17.54 -23.43
C ARG A 133 -11.97 18.55 -23.50
N LEU A 134 -10.76 18.13 -23.12
CA LEU A 134 -9.55 18.93 -23.27
C LEU A 134 -9.31 19.35 -24.72
N LYS A 135 -9.47 18.41 -25.68
CA LYS A 135 -9.39 18.72 -27.12
C LYS A 135 -10.35 19.83 -27.53
N LYS A 136 -11.60 19.81 -27.06
CA LYS A 136 -12.59 20.86 -27.38
C LYS A 136 -12.19 22.22 -26.81
N VAL A 137 -11.64 22.26 -25.59
CA VAL A 137 -11.14 23.50 -24.96
C VAL A 137 -9.98 24.07 -25.78
N ALA A 138 -9.00 23.23 -26.14
CA ALA A 138 -7.86 23.63 -26.96
C ALA A 138 -8.27 24.16 -28.35
N GLN A 139 -9.24 23.50 -29.01
CA GLN A 139 -9.77 23.96 -30.30
C GLN A 139 -10.44 25.33 -30.20
N LYS A 140 -11.24 25.58 -29.15
CA LYS A 140 -11.87 26.89 -28.92
C LYS A 140 -10.84 27.98 -28.67
N LYS A 141 -9.79 27.68 -27.91
CA LYS A 141 -8.67 28.59 -27.62
C LYS A 141 -7.96 29.00 -28.92
N ALA A 142 -7.69 28.03 -29.81
CA ALA A 142 -7.10 28.31 -31.12
C ALA A 142 -8.01 29.19 -32.01
N SER A 143 -9.33 28.94 -32.03
CA SER A 143 -10.26 29.77 -32.82
C SER A 143 -10.41 31.20 -32.28
N HIS A 144 -10.30 31.42 -30.97
CA HIS A 144 -10.33 32.77 -30.38
C HIS A 144 -8.98 33.49 -30.49
N GLY A 145 -7.86 32.76 -30.44
CA GLY A 145 -6.54 33.34 -30.69
C GLY A 145 -6.39 33.86 -32.12
N ASN A 146 -6.92 33.14 -33.11
CA ASN A 146 -6.89 33.55 -34.52
C ASN A 146 -7.89 34.65 -34.91
N ALA A 147 -8.79 35.07 -34.01
CA ALA A 147 -9.80 36.09 -34.30
C ALA A 147 -9.34 37.52 -33.94
N LEU A 148 -8.13 37.67 -33.41
CA LEU A 148 -7.53 38.94 -32.98
C LEU A 148 -6.27 39.33 -33.76
N GLU A 149 -5.97 38.62 -34.86
CA GLU A 149 -4.96 39.01 -35.85
C GLU A 149 -5.60 39.66 -37.08
#